data_AF-A0A5R8YIY7-F1
#
_entry.id   AF-A0A5R8YIY7-F1
#
_cell.length_a   1.000
_cell.length_b   1.000
_cell.length_c   1.000
_cell.angle_alpha   90.00
_cell.angle_beta   90.00
_cell.angle_gamma   90.00
#
_symmetry.space_group_name_H-M   'P 1'
#
loop_
_entity.id
_entity.type
_entity.pdbx_description
1 polymer ?
#
loop_
_entity_poly.entity_id
_entity_poly.type
_entity_poly.pdbx_seq_one_letter_code
_entity_poly.pdbx_strand_id
1 'polypeptide(L)'
;MATIWLFNSTSCSGYKPAIGGQILSVSENTLHLHNPWVTDSIFMGKLYCAAIVTLMIGLYPILLSEEAWNPYTLNPILIIGTALGPFIFLPFLIYRIFLIKGLSSVCFNRSTKKIYYQRFRRVFVFEWHNTGGGLFKRTEFGGSSFSTSYALAFAPRREDGSLHQKDCLWVDSNEPTEPGTKHVAEVWEYLRHFMNHGPAKLPPPGEPNWW
;
A
#
# COMPACT_ATOMS: atom_id res chain seq x y z
N MET A 1 1.79 -7.61 -14.02
CA MET A 1 0.54 -7.25 -13.31
C MET A 1 -0.60 -7.41 -14.29
N ALA A 2 -1.70 -8.04 -13.88
CA ALA A 2 -2.87 -8.20 -14.73
C ALA A 2 -4.14 -7.95 -13.90
N THR A 3 -5.12 -7.30 -14.49
CA THR A 3 -6.41 -7.02 -13.85
C THR A 3 -7.52 -7.69 -14.66
N ILE A 4 -8.34 -8.49 -14.00
CA ILE A 4 -9.53 -9.08 -14.60
C ILE A 4 -10.73 -8.37 -13.98
N TRP A 5 -11.45 -7.59 -14.78
CA TRP A 5 -12.64 -6.86 -14.33
C TRP A 5 -13.82 -7.81 -14.20
N LEU A 6 -14.35 -7.94 -12.99
CA LEU A 6 -15.34 -8.98 -12.65
C LEU A 6 -16.57 -8.39 -11.94
N PHE A 7 -16.40 -7.28 -11.23
CA PHE A 7 -17.40 -6.77 -10.33
C PHE A 7 -17.98 -5.44 -10.81
N ASN A 8 -19.27 -5.26 -10.58
CA ASN A 8 -19.97 -4.02 -10.84
C ASN A 8 -20.59 -3.50 -9.53
N SER A 9 -20.77 -2.19 -9.42
CA SER A 9 -21.35 -1.54 -8.23
C SER A 9 -22.81 -1.93 -8.00
N THR A 10 -23.51 -2.33 -9.08
CA THR A 10 -24.93 -2.68 -9.09
C THR A 10 -25.22 -4.17 -8.94
N SER A 11 -24.27 -5.05 -9.26
CA SER A 11 -24.47 -6.51 -9.22
C SER A 11 -23.88 -7.12 -7.96
N CYS A 12 -24.66 -7.96 -7.28
CA CYS A 12 -24.15 -8.78 -6.18
C CYS A 12 -23.30 -9.93 -6.75
N SER A 13 -22.10 -10.13 -6.20
CA SER A 13 -21.20 -11.24 -6.56
C SER A 13 -21.62 -12.58 -5.95
N GLY A 14 -22.59 -12.59 -5.02
CA GLY A 14 -23.07 -13.80 -4.33
C GLY A 14 -22.23 -14.22 -3.13
N TYR A 15 -21.10 -13.53 -2.86
CA TYR A 15 -20.26 -13.77 -1.68
C TYR A 15 -20.75 -12.96 -0.48
N LYS A 16 -20.42 -13.43 0.73
CA LYS A 16 -20.70 -12.68 1.96
C LYS A 16 -19.73 -11.52 2.08
N PRO A 17 -20.17 -10.32 2.53
CA PRO A 17 -19.26 -9.21 2.76
C PRO A 17 -18.29 -9.58 3.89
N ALA A 18 -16.99 -9.39 3.66
CA ALA A 18 -15.98 -9.54 4.69
C ALA A 18 -14.76 -8.69 4.35
N ILE A 19 -14.15 -8.09 5.36
CA ILE A 19 -12.94 -7.30 5.22
C ILE A 19 -12.07 -7.53 6.46
N GLY A 20 -10.76 -7.60 6.29
CA GLY A 20 -9.80 -7.77 7.38
C GLY A 20 -9.08 -6.46 7.70
N GLY A 21 -7.75 -6.53 7.75
CA GLY A 21 -6.86 -5.42 8.13
C GLY A 21 -6.78 -4.24 7.15
N GLN A 22 -7.61 -4.19 6.11
CA GLN A 22 -7.58 -3.11 5.13
C GLN A 22 -8.30 -1.85 5.61
N ILE A 23 -9.14 -1.95 6.64
CA ILE A 23 -9.89 -0.81 7.21
C ILE A 23 -9.01 0.00 8.16
N LEU A 24 -9.00 1.32 7.95
CA LEU A 24 -8.41 2.29 8.88
C LEU A 24 -9.47 2.81 9.87
N SER A 25 -10.64 3.20 9.37
CA SER A 25 -11.74 3.70 10.20
C SER A 25 -13.09 3.59 9.48
N VAL A 26 -14.15 3.41 10.27
CA VAL A 26 -15.53 3.37 9.79
C VAL A 26 -16.36 4.35 10.60
N SER A 27 -17.09 5.20 9.89
CA SER A 27 -18.10 6.12 10.43
C SER A 27 -19.44 5.85 9.75
N GLU A 28 -20.49 6.56 10.16
CA GLU A 28 -21.84 6.40 9.59
C GLU A 28 -21.88 6.63 8.08
N ASN A 29 -21.12 7.62 7.61
CA ASN A 29 -21.13 8.08 6.22
C ASN A 29 -19.80 7.87 5.49
N THR A 30 -18.70 7.65 6.20
CA THR A 30 -17.37 7.49 5.60
C THR A 30 -16.71 6.18 6.02
N LEU A 31 -16.03 5.55 5.08
CA LEU A 31 -15.19 4.38 5.30
C LEU A 31 -13.80 4.66 4.72
N HIS A 32 -12.78 4.49 5.55
CA HIS A 32 -11.40 4.74 5.18
C HIS A 32 -10.63 3.42 5.06
N LEU A 33 -10.00 3.21 3.91
CA LEU A 33 -9.11 2.08 3.66
C LEU A 33 -7.65 2.51 3.72
N HIS A 34 -6.81 1.61 4.23
CA HIS A 34 -5.37 1.73 4.13
C HIS A 34 -4.94 1.82 2.66
N ASN A 35 -3.95 2.67 2.41
CA ASN A 35 -3.30 2.73 1.12
C ASN A 35 -2.14 1.73 1.11
N PRO A 36 -2.19 0.68 0.26
CA PRO A 36 -1.13 -0.34 0.25
C PRO A 36 0.27 0.23 -0.03
N TRP A 37 0.37 1.30 -0.82
CA TRP A 37 1.65 1.98 -1.09
C TRP A 37 2.24 2.63 0.15
N VAL A 38 1.38 3.15 1.03
CA VAL A 38 1.81 3.77 2.29
C VAL A 38 2.28 2.68 3.25
N THR A 39 1.52 1.59 3.38
CA THR A 39 1.87 0.46 4.26
C THR A 39 3.22 -0.15 3.88
N ASP A 40 3.43 -0.47 2.59
CA ASP A 40 4.72 -0.97 2.07
C ASP A 40 5.86 0.02 2.31
N SER A 41 5.60 1.31 2.07
CA SER A 41 6.63 2.35 2.26
C SER A 41 7.03 2.54 3.72
N ILE A 42 6.11 2.33 4.67
CA ILE A 42 6.42 2.35 6.11
C ILE A 42 7.36 1.18 6.47
N PHE A 43 7.05 -0.03 6.00
CA PHE A 43 7.89 -1.20 6.23
C PHE A 43 9.31 -1.00 5.67
N MET A 44 9.39 -0.60 4.39
CA MET A 44 10.68 -0.32 3.73
C MET A 44 11.44 0.83 4.40
N GLY A 45 10.74 1.86 4.88
CA GLY A 45 11.35 2.97 5.62
C GLY A 45 12.01 2.50 6.92
N LYS A 46 11.35 1.61 7.67
CA LYS A 46 11.92 0.99 8.89
C LYS A 46 13.18 0.18 8.56
N LEU A 47 13.14 -0.61 7.47
CA LEU A 47 14.27 -1.41 7.01
C LEU A 47 15.49 -0.52 6.67
N TYR A 48 15.28 0.56 5.90
CA TYR A 48 16.36 1.48 5.56
C TYR A 48 16.92 2.20 6.79
N CYS A 49 16.09 2.64 7.73
CA CYS A 49 16.57 3.19 9.00
C CYS A 49 17.43 2.19 9.77
N ALA A 50 16.97 0.93 9.90
CA ALA A 50 17.72 -0.11 10.59
C ALA A 50 19.07 -0.38 9.90
N ALA A 51 19.10 -0.42 8.56
CA ALA A 51 20.33 -0.59 7.79
C ALA A 51 21.33 0.58 8.02
N ILE A 52 20.85 1.83 8.01
CA ILE A 52 21.69 3.00 8.29
C ILE A 52 22.30 2.90 9.70
N VAL A 53 21.48 2.64 10.72
CA VAL A 53 21.94 2.50 12.11
C VAL A 53 22.95 1.36 12.25
N THR A 54 22.71 0.23 11.59
CA THR A 54 23.61 -0.93 11.61
C THR A 54 24.97 -0.60 10.99
N LEU A 55 24.97 0.10 9.85
CA LEU A 55 26.20 0.56 9.21
C LEU A 55 26.93 1.60 10.05
N MET A 56 26.22 2.52 10.72
CA MET A 56 26.83 3.47 11.66
C MET A 56 27.52 2.73 12.81
N ILE A 57 26.84 1.75 13.41
CA ILE A 57 27.41 0.94 14.50
C ILE A 57 28.68 0.20 14.04
N GLY A 58 28.71 -0.30 12.79
CA GLY A 58 29.87 -1.01 12.26
C GLY A 58 31.04 -0.11 11.82
N LEU A 59 30.75 1.02 11.18
CA LEU A 59 31.77 1.86 10.53
C LEU A 59 32.28 2.99 11.44
N TYR A 60 31.45 3.55 12.31
CA TYR A 60 31.84 4.71 13.12
C TYR A 60 32.85 4.41 14.22
N PRO A 61 32.89 3.24 14.87
CA PRO A 61 33.98 2.91 15.79
C PRO A 61 35.35 2.94 15.11
N ILE A 62 35.43 2.54 13.84
CA ILE A 62 36.66 2.61 13.03
C ILE A 62 37.03 4.07 12.74
N LEU A 63 36.05 4.92 12.42
CA LEU A 63 36.27 6.34 12.18
C LEU A 63 36.69 7.11 13.46
N LEU A 64 36.17 6.70 14.61
CA LEU A 64 36.43 7.31 15.91
C LEU A 64 37.68 6.76 16.61
N SER A 65 38.37 5.78 16.01
CA SER A 65 39.61 5.23 16.57
C SER A 65 40.79 6.18 16.35
N GLU A 66 41.76 6.17 17.27
CA GLU A 66 42.99 6.98 17.14
C GLU A 66 43.81 6.58 15.91
N GLU A 67 43.74 5.29 15.51
CA GLU A 67 44.44 4.75 14.34
C GLU A 67 43.99 5.38 13.01
N ALA A 68 42.72 5.78 12.90
CA ALA A 68 42.19 6.41 11.71
C ALA A 68 42.74 7.84 11.49
N TRP A 69 43.17 8.50 12.56
CA TRP A 69 43.69 9.88 12.55
C TRP A 69 45.21 9.96 12.70
N ASN A 70 45.89 8.81 12.81
CA ASN A 70 47.33 8.77 12.90
C ASN A 70 47.96 9.25 11.57
N PRO A 71 48.88 10.25 11.60
CA PRO A 71 49.44 10.86 10.40
C PRO A 71 50.18 9.87 9.48
N TYR A 72 50.61 8.72 10.00
CA TYR A 72 51.29 7.69 9.22
C TYR A 72 50.35 6.71 8.49
N THR A 73 49.07 6.63 8.91
CA THR A 73 48.04 5.73 8.35
C THR A 73 46.84 6.48 7.75
N LEU A 74 46.85 7.81 7.82
CA LEU A 74 45.75 8.68 7.38
C LEU A 74 45.46 8.51 5.88
N ASN A 75 44.27 8.00 5.57
CA ASN A 75 43.77 7.88 4.20
C ASN A 75 42.47 8.68 4.05
N PRO A 76 42.50 9.88 3.44
CA PRO A 76 41.32 10.73 3.32
C PRO A 76 40.16 10.09 2.56
N ILE A 77 40.45 9.26 1.56
CA ILE A 77 39.43 8.58 0.75
C ILE A 77 38.68 7.56 1.61
N LEU A 78 39.41 6.79 2.42
CA LEU A 78 38.82 5.81 3.33
C LEU A 78 38.00 6.48 4.44
N ILE A 79 38.48 7.60 4.98
CA ILE A 79 37.78 8.40 6.00
C ILE A 79 36.46 8.96 5.44
N ILE A 80 36.49 9.56 4.25
CA ILE A 80 35.29 10.07 3.59
C ILE A 80 34.32 8.92 3.29
N GLY A 81 34.83 7.79 2.79
CA GLY A 81 34.03 6.60 2.49
C GLY A 81 33.35 5.99 3.72
N THR A 82 34.05 5.90 4.85
CA THR A 82 33.50 5.38 6.12
C THR A 82 32.53 6.36 6.77
N ALA A 83 32.78 7.67 6.66
CA ALA A 83 31.86 8.70 7.16
C ALA A 83 30.52 8.71 6.40
N LEU A 84 30.58 8.63 5.06
CA LEU A 84 29.40 8.70 4.19
C LEU A 84 28.72 7.34 3.94
N GLY A 85 29.45 6.23 4.08
CA GLY A 85 29.00 4.87 3.80
C GLY A 85 27.64 4.50 4.43
N PRO A 86 27.38 4.81 5.72
CA PRO A 86 26.09 4.50 6.32
C PRO A 86 24.89 5.18 5.65
N PHE A 87 25.09 6.30 4.97
CA PHE A 87 24.02 7.08 4.34
C PHE A 87 23.67 6.61 2.92
N ILE A 88 24.22 5.50 2.44
CA ILE A 88 23.88 4.95 1.12
C ILE A 88 22.38 4.68 0.94
N PHE A 89 21.67 4.35 2.04
CA PHE A 89 20.23 4.13 2.04
C PHE A 89 19.38 5.40 2.26
N LEU A 90 20.01 6.53 2.58
CA LEU A 90 19.32 7.79 2.88
C LEU A 90 18.45 8.28 1.71
N PRO A 91 18.88 8.25 0.42
CA PRO A 91 18.03 8.64 -0.70
C PRO A 91 16.75 7.80 -0.80
N PHE A 92 16.85 6.49 -0.54
CA PHE A 92 15.69 5.58 -0.55
C PHE A 92 14.74 5.87 0.61
N LEU A 93 15.27 6.18 1.79
CA LEU A 93 14.47 6.59 2.94
C LEU A 93 13.71 7.90 2.67
N ILE A 94 14.40 8.92 2.14
CA ILE A 94 13.80 10.20 1.77
C ILE A 94 12.67 9.99 0.74
N TYR A 95 12.92 9.17 -0.27
CA TYR A 95 11.93 8.81 -1.28
C TYR A 95 10.68 8.16 -0.66
N ARG A 96 10.85 7.19 0.26
CA ARG A 96 9.71 6.53 0.93
C ARG A 96 8.93 7.50 1.82
N ILE A 97 9.61 8.38 2.56
CA ILE A 97 8.95 9.42 3.38
C ILE A 97 8.14 10.38 2.48
N PHE A 98 8.69 10.76 1.32
CA PHE A 98 7.99 11.59 0.35
C PHE A 98 6.71 10.92 -0.16
N LEU A 99 6.76 9.61 -0.47
CA LEU A 99 5.57 8.85 -0.84
C LEU A 99 4.53 8.81 0.29
N ILE A 100 4.94 8.49 1.52
CA ILE A 100 4.03 8.43 2.68
C ILE A 100 3.31 9.76 2.87
N LYS A 101 4.04 10.89 2.83
CA LYS A 101 3.44 12.22 2.98
C LYS A 101 2.58 12.64 1.78
N GLY A 102 2.86 12.09 0.61
CA GLY A 102 2.14 12.40 -0.62
C GLY A 102 0.83 11.64 -0.76
N LEU A 103 0.64 10.50 -0.12
CA LEU A 103 -0.48 9.61 -0.39
C LEU A 103 -1.48 9.60 0.76
N SER A 104 -2.78 9.73 0.47
CA SER A 104 -3.83 9.59 1.49
C SER A 104 -4.37 8.15 1.56
N SER A 105 -5.15 7.89 2.62
CA SER A 105 -6.10 6.77 2.65
C SER A 105 -7.14 6.90 1.53
N VAL A 106 -7.73 5.79 1.10
CA VAL A 106 -8.90 5.82 0.20
C VAL A 106 -10.16 6.02 1.03
N CYS A 107 -10.95 7.05 0.74
CA CYS A 107 -12.17 7.37 1.47
C CYS A 107 -13.40 7.09 0.61
N PHE A 108 -14.30 6.25 1.12
CA PHE A 108 -15.60 5.96 0.55
C PHE A 108 -16.64 6.80 1.28
N ASN A 109 -17.34 7.67 0.57
CA ASN A 109 -18.41 8.48 1.13
C ASN A 109 -19.77 7.99 0.61
N ARG A 110 -20.59 7.50 1.53
CA ARG A 110 -21.92 6.99 1.24
C ARG A 110 -22.90 8.09 0.84
N SER A 111 -22.86 9.24 1.51
CA SER A 111 -23.80 10.34 1.30
C SER A 111 -23.66 10.94 -0.10
N THR A 112 -22.42 11.11 -0.57
CA THR A 112 -22.15 11.64 -1.91
C THR A 112 -22.01 10.57 -2.99
N LYS A 113 -21.97 9.29 -2.60
CA LYS A 113 -21.72 8.14 -3.49
C LYS A 113 -20.42 8.30 -4.28
N LYS A 114 -19.38 8.83 -3.63
CA LYS A 114 -18.08 9.12 -4.24
C LYS A 114 -16.95 8.46 -3.46
N ILE A 115 -15.90 8.10 -4.19
CA ILE A 115 -14.62 7.63 -3.66
C ILE A 115 -13.63 8.78 -3.82
N TYR A 116 -12.95 9.13 -2.74
CA TYR A 116 -11.94 10.18 -2.70
C TYR A 116 -10.57 9.57 -2.42
N TYR A 117 -9.58 10.01 -3.20
CA TYR A 117 -8.20 9.60 -3.02
C TYR A 117 -7.27 10.74 -3.38
N GLN A 118 -6.39 11.15 -2.46
CA GLN A 118 -5.40 12.17 -2.73
C GLN A 118 -4.05 11.52 -3.03
N ARG A 119 -3.52 11.85 -4.21
CA ARG A 119 -2.17 11.51 -4.63
C ARG A 119 -1.38 12.80 -4.84
N PHE A 120 -0.45 13.04 -3.94
CA PHE A 120 0.31 14.27 -3.77
C PHE A 120 -0.62 15.50 -3.68
N ARG A 121 -0.56 16.38 -4.69
CA ARG A 121 -1.37 17.60 -4.77
C ARG A 121 -2.66 17.42 -5.57
N ARG A 122 -2.94 16.21 -6.07
CA ARG A 122 -4.12 15.94 -6.90
C ARG A 122 -5.11 15.06 -6.14
N VAL A 123 -6.37 15.47 -6.12
CA VAL A 123 -7.47 14.68 -5.57
C VAL A 123 -8.18 13.98 -6.74
N PHE A 124 -8.24 12.66 -6.65
CA PHE A 124 -8.99 11.80 -7.54
C PHE A 124 -10.35 11.55 -6.92
N VAL A 125 -11.39 11.74 -7.72
CA VAL A 125 -12.78 11.55 -7.31
C VAL A 125 -13.41 10.57 -8.28
N PHE A 126 -13.91 9.44 -7.77
CA PHE A 126 -14.62 8.45 -8.57
C PHE A 126 -16.08 8.40 -8.14
N GLU A 127 -16.98 8.29 -9.10
CA GLU A 127 -18.39 8.07 -8.83
C GLU A 127 -18.63 6.57 -8.60
N TRP A 128 -19.25 6.23 -7.48
CA TRP A 128 -19.47 4.84 -7.09
C TRP A 128 -20.28 4.06 -8.13
N HIS A 129 -21.32 4.69 -8.68
CA HIS A 129 -22.19 4.07 -9.68
C HIS A 129 -21.44 3.70 -10.97
N ASN A 130 -20.42 4.49 -11.33
CA ASN A 130 -19.59 4.26 -12.50
C ASN A 130 -18.24 3.57 -12.19
N THR A 131 -18.10 3.00 -10.99
CA THR A 131 -16.89 2.28 -10.58
C THR A 131 -17.06 0.77 -10.78
N GLY A 132 -16.07 0.15 -11.41
CA GLY A 132 -15.98 -1.31 -11.53
C GLY A 132 -14.89 -1.87 -10.62
N GLY A 133 -15.08 -3.10 -10.15
CA GLY A 133 -14.11 -3.86 -9.37
C GLY A 133 -13.49 -5.00 -10.20
N GLY A 134 -12.26 -5.37 -9.89
CA GLY A 134 -11.54 -6.42 -10.59
C GLY A 134 -10.54 -7.15 -9.70
N LEU A 135 -10.22 -8.38 -10.09
CA LEU A 135 -9.15 -9.16 -9.51
C LEU A 135 -7.81 -8.62 -10.05
N PHE A 136 -7.02 -8.05 -9.16
CA PHE A 136 -5.66 -7.62 -9.43
C PHE A 136 -4.67 -8.70 -9.01
N LYS A 137 -3.83 -9.15 -9.94
CA LYS A 137 -2.77 -10.13 -9.70
C LYS A 137 -1.40 -9.47 -9.79
N ARG A 138 -0.61 -9.63 -8.73
CA ARG A 138 0.76 -9.15 -8.63
C ARG A 138 1.68 -10.30 -8.28
N THR A 139 2.71 -10.54 -9.10
CA THR A 139 3.72 -11.54 -8.81
C THR A 139 5.01 -10.80 -8.52
N GLU A 140 5.55 -11.00 -7.32
CA GLU A 140 6.75 -10.33 -6.82
C GLU A 140 7.78 -11.37 -6.41
N PHE A 141 9.05 -11.01 -6.54
CA PHE A 141 10.15 -11.86 -6.09
C PHE A 141 10.49 -11.48 -4.65
N GLY A 142 10.23 -12.41 -3.71
CA GLY A 142 10.47 -12.23 -2.28
C GLY A 142 11.90 -12.53 -1.84
N GLY A 143 12.86 -12.59 -2.77
CA GLY A 143 14.26 -12.93 -2.49
C GLY A 143 14.59 -14.42 -2.61
N SER A 144 13.71 -15.32 -2.13
CA SER A 144 13.88 -16.78 -2.24
C SER A 144 12.94 -17.44 -3.24
N SER A 145 11.78 -16.83 -3.51
CA SER A 145 10.75 -17.38 -4.40
C SER A 145 9.87 -16.29 -5.01
N PHE A 146 9.14 -16.63 -6.07
CA PHE A 146 8.07 -15.79 -6.60
C PHE A 146 6.79 -16.04 -5.82
N SER A 147 6.29 -15.00 -5.14
CA SER A 147 4.98 -15.02 -4.50
C SER A 147 3.98 -14.30 -5.39
N THR A 148 2.77 -14.84 -5.50
CA THR A 148 1.66 -14.19 -6.17
C THR A 148 0.69 -13.68 -5.12
N SER A 149 0.46 -12.38 -5.12
CA SER A 149 -0.54 -11.71 -4.29
C SER A 149 -1.76 -11.31 -5.12
N TYR A 150 -2.94 -11.47 -4.52
CA TYR A 150 -4.22 -11.08 -5.08
C TYR A 150 -4.79 -9.88 -4.32
N ALA A 151 -5.36 -8.93 -5.06
CA ALA A 151 -5.94 -7.72 -4.50
C ALA A 151 -7.21 -7.33 -5.26
N LEU A 152 -8.02 -6.47 -4.64
CA LEU A 152 -9.13 -5.80 -5.28
C LEU A 152 -8.62 -4.54 -5.98
N ALA A 153 -8.73 -4.49 -7.30
CA ALA A 153 -8.61 -3.24 -8.05
C ALA A 153 -9.98 -2.63 -8.30
N PHE A 154 -10.08 -1.31 -8.26
CA PHE A 154 -11.28 -0.58 -8.67
C PHE A 154 -10.91 0.68 -9.42
N ALA A 155 -11.67 0.96 -10.48
CA ALA A 155 -11.45 2.08 -11.38
C ALA A 155 -12.79 2.66 -11.87
N PRO A 156 -12.84 3.97 -12.18
CA PRO A 156 -13.97 4.53 -12.91
C PRO A 156 -13.95 4.01 -14.36
N ARG A 157 -15.14 3.81 -14.95
CA ARG A 157 -15.24 3.56 -16.39
C ARG A 157 -14.97 4.85 -17.16
N ARG A 158 -14.25 4.74 -18.27
CA ARG A 158 -14.07 5.85 -19.21
C ARG A 158 -15.32 6.05 -20.07
N GLU A 159 -15.31 7.09 -20.91
CA GLU A 159 -16.42 7.41 -21.82
C GLU A 159 -16.77 6.27 -22.78
N ASP A 160 -15.79 5.42 -23.11
CA ASP A 160 -15.96 4.19 -23.91
C ASP A 160 -16.54 3.01 -23.11
N GLY A 161 -16.84 3.20 -21.82
CA GLY A 161 -17.33 2.18 -20.90
C GLY A 161 -16.25 1.19 -20.41
N SER A 162 -15.01 1.32 -20.88
CA SER A 162 -13.90 0.42 -20.53
C SER A 162 -13.30 0.76 -19.16
N LEU A 163 -12.68 -0.26 -18.54
CA LEU A 163 -11.93 -0.13 -17.29
C LEU A 163 -10.44 -0.31 -17.58
N HIS A 164 -9.63 0.66 -17.14
CA HIS A 164 -8.19 0.66 -17.36
C HIS A 164 -7.41 0.53 -16.06
N GLN A 165 -6.42 -0.36 -16.08
CA GLN A 165 -5.51 -0.58 -14.94
C GLN A 165 -4.68 0.67 -14.60
N LYS A 166 -4.42 1.57 -15.55
CA LYS A 166 -3.68 2.82 -15.28
C LYS A 166 -4.42 3.76 -14.33
N ASP A 167 -5.75 3.66 -14.32
CA ASP A 167 -6.62 4.54 -13.55
C ASP A 167 -7.12 3.87 -12.25
N CYS A 168 -6.68 2.63 -11.99
CA CYS A 168 -7.18 1.86 -10.86
C CYS A 168 -6.47 2.22 -9.55
N LEU A 169 -7.26 2.22 -8.48
CA LEU A 169 -6.76 2.06 -7.12
C LEU A 169 -6.90 0.59 -6.74
N TRP A 170 -6.11 0.14 -5.78
CA TRP A 170 -6.19 -1.23 -5.31
C TRP A 170 -5.99 -1.32 -3.81
N VAL A 171 -6.55 -2.37 -3.24
CA VAL A 171 -6.51 -2.73 -1.82
C VAL A 171 -6.37 -4.24 -1.73
N ASP A 172 -5.54 -4.73 -0.82
CA ASP A 172 -5.26 -6.16 -0.67
C ASP A 172 -6.54 -6.98 -0.40
N SER A 173 -6.55 -8.24 -0.83
CA SER A 173 -7.64 -9.16 -0.49
C SER A 173 -7.56 -9.57 0.99
N ASN A 174 -8.60 -10.23 1.52
CA ASN A 174 -8.58 -10.77 2.87
C ASN A 174 -7.47 -11.81 3.07
N GLU A 175 -7.23 -12.62 2.05
CA GLU A 175 -6.13 -13.57 2.01
C GLU A 175 -5.34 -13.37 0.71
N PRO A 176 -4.29 -12.53 0.72
CA PRO A 176 -3.54 -12.17 -0.48
C PRO A 176 -2.81 -13.34 -1.12
N THR A 177 -2.50 -14.38 -0.35
CA THR A 177 -1.74 -15.54 -0.84
C THR A 177 -2.61 -16.60 -1.48
N GLU A 178 -3.92 -16.60 -1.20
CA GLU A 178 -4.84 -17.60 -1.72
C GLU A 178 -5.28 -17.27 -3.16
N PRO A 179 -5.09 -18.20 -4.11
CA PRO A 179 -5.59 -18.03 -5.46
C PRO A 179 -7.12 -18.12 -5.47
N GLY A 180 -7.78 -17.02 -5.80
CA GLY A 180 -9.23 -17.04 -5.97
C GLY A 180 -9.86 -15.67 -6.07
N THR A 181 -11.08 -15.64 -6.60
CA THR A 181 -11.92 -14.44 -6.63
C THR A 181 -12.69 -14.24 -5.34
N LYS A 182 -12.81 -15.26 -4.49
CA LYS A 182 -13.61 -15.25 -3.26
C LYS A 182 -13.20 -14.11 -2.33
N HIS A 183 -11.95 -14.06 -1.90
CA HIS A 183 -11.48 -13.04 -0.94
C HIS A 183 -11.46 -11.63 -1.51
N VAL A 184 -11.38 -11.49 -2.82
CA VAL A 184 -11.52 -10.20 -3.50
C VAL A 184 -12.99 -9.77 -3.58
N ALA A 185 -13.87 -10.71 -3.87
CA ALA A 185 -15.32 -10.50 -3.90
C ALA A 185 -15.86 -10.14 -2.52
N GLU A 186 -15.37 -10.78 -1.45
CA GLU A 186 -15.73 -10.47 -0.06
C GLU A 186 -15.47 -8.99 0.28
N VAL A 187 -14.28 -8.48 -0.08
CA VAL A 187 -13.89 -7.08 0.12
C VAL A 187 -14.77 -6.16 -0.75
N TRP A 188 -15.01 -6.51 -2.01
CA TRP A 188 -15.90 -5.75 -2.88
C TRP A 188 -17.33 -5.66 -2.33
N GLU A 189 -17.87 -6.78 -1.86
CA GLU A 189 -19.21 -6.84 -1.26
C GLU A 189 -19.27 -6.04 0.02
N TYR A 190 -18.22 -6.05 0.83
CA TYR A 190 -18.15 -5.20 2.01
C TYR A 190 -18.28 -3.72 1.64
N LEU A 191 -17.52 -3.25 0.65
CA LEU A 191 -17.59 -1.88 0.15
C LEU A 191 -18.97 -1.56 -0.45
N ARG A 192 -19.54 -2.49 -1.22
CA ARG A 192 -20.89 -2.33 -1.80
C ARG A 192 -21.96 -2.25 -0.73
N HIS A 193 -21.89 -3.11 0.28
CA HIS A 193 -22.81 -3.10 1.42
C HIS A 193 -22.68 -1.81 2.22
N PHE A 194 -21.46 -1.33 2.49
CA PHE A 194 -21.25 -0.04 3.15
C PHE A 194 -21.88 1.09 2.34
N MET A 195 -21.59 1.16 1.04
CA MET A 195 -22.09 2.22 0.18
C MET A 195 -23.61 2.19 0.07
N ASN A 196 -24.26 1.04 0.10
CA ASN A 196 -25.72 0.95 -0.02
C ASN A 196 -26.45 1.10 1.32
N HIS A 197 -26.01 0.37 2.34
CA HIS A 197 -26.75 0.19 3.59
C HIS A 197 -26.11 0.90 4.79
N GLY A 198 -24.86 1.35 4.68
CA GLY A 198 -24.11 1.93 5.79
C GLY A 198 -23.53 0.88 6.73
N PRO A 199 -22.92 1.30 7.85
CA PRO A 199 -22.16 0.40 8.73
C PRO A 199 -23.04 -0.50 9.60
N ALA A 200 -24.30 -0.16 9.84
CA ALA A 200 -25.18 -0.89 10.76
C ALA A 200 -25.42 -2.37 10.37
N LYS A 201 -25.25 -2.72 9.09
CA LYS A 201 -25.42 -4.09 8.57
C LYS A 201 -24.10 -4.71 8.11
N LEU A 202 -22.96 -4.11 8.45
CA LEU A 202 -21.66 -4.66 8.10
C LEU A 202 -21.20 -5.65 9.17
N PRO A 203 -20.60 -6.78 8.76
CA PRO A 203 -19.87 -7.61 9.71
C PRO A 203 -18.71 -6.82 10.30
N PRO A 204 -18.29 -7.12 11.54
CA PRO A 204 -17.09 -6.52 12.09
C PRO A 204 -15.88 -6.86 11.20
N PRO A 205 -14.90 -5.95 11.07
CA PRO A 205 -13.65 -6.27 10.39
C PRO A 205 -12.97 -7.46 11.08
N GLY A 206 -12.46 -8.39 10.28
CA GLY A 206 -11.66 -9.52 10.75
C GLY A 206 -10.31 -9.08 11.29
N GLU A 207 -9.56 -10.02 11.87
CA GLU A 207 -8.21 -9.75 12.34
C GLU A 207 -7.31 -9.28 11.19
N PRO A 208 -6.44 -8.28 11.44
CA PRO A 208 -5.48 -7.86 10.44
C PRO A 208 -4.51 -9.00 10.13
N ASN A 209 -4.32 -9.30 8.85
CA ASN A 209 -3.31 -10.24 8.39
C ASN A 209 -1.98 -9.46 8.33
N TRP A 210 -1.12 -9.60 9.35
CA TRP A 210 0.16 -8.89 9.50
C TRP A 210 1.37 -9.71 9.03
N TRP A 211 1.13 -10.74 8.20
CA TRP A 211 2.14 -11.66 7.67
C TRP A 211 2.69 -11.20 6.33
#